data_AF-A0A819GAU7-F1
#
_entry.id   AF-A0A819GAU7-F1
#
_cell.length_a   1.000
_cell.length_b   1.000
_cell.length_c   1.000
_cell.angle_alpha   90.00
_cell.angle_beta   90.00
_cell.angle_gamma   90.00
#
_symmetry.space_group_name_H-M   'P 1'
#
loop_
_entity.id
_entity.type
_entity.pdbx_description
1 polymer ?
#
loop_
_entity_poly.entity_id
_entity_poly.type
_entity_poly.pdbx_seq_one_letter_code
_entity_poly.pdbx_strand_id
1 'polypeptide(L)' 'MPPKRSWRKEYIIQWLNDHNINVPVKAVKAELLEIAMKNLPEKPYEIDETAKKYNVDILR' A
#
# COMPACT_ATOMS: atom_id res chain seq x y z
N MET A 1 -0.06 -8.97 6.53
CA MET A 1 1.07 -8.21 7.12
C MET A 1 1.76 -7.43 6.01
N PRO A 2 2.09 -6.14 6.15
CA PRO A 2 2.63 -5.35 5.04
C PRO A 2 4.08 -5.73 4.70
N PRO A 3 4.47 -5.70 3.42
CA PRO A 3 5.84 -5.97 2.98
C PRO A 3 6.82 -4.95 3.57
N LYS A 4 7.97 -5.45 4.06
CA LYS A 4 9.03 -4.62 4.67
C LYS A 4 10.29 -4.62 3.81
N ARG A 5 11.04 -3.51 3.83
CA ARG A 5 12.35 -3.40 3.14
C ARG A 5 13.36 -4.49 3.54
N SER A 6 13.27 -4.96 4.79
CA SER A 6 14.11 -6.04 5.33
C SER A 6 13.72 -7.44 4.87
N TRP A 7 12.58 -7.62 4.21
CA TRP A 7 12.16 -8.95 3.73
C TRP A 7 13.12 -9.50 2.67
N ARG A 8 13.30 -10.82 2.69
CA ARG A 8 13.97 -11.53 1.59
C ARG A 8 13.04 -11.57 0.37
N LYS A 9 13.64 -11.72 -0.80
CA LYS A 9 12.91 -11.75 -2.09
C LYS A 9 11.77 -12.79 -2.08
N GLU A 10 12.03 -13.96 -1.50
CA GLU A 10 11.07 -15.07 -1.40
C GLU A 10 9.79 -14.67 -0.65
N TYR A 11 9.92 -13.97 0.47
CA TYR A 11 8.77 -13.51 1.26
C TYR A 11 7.93 -12.46 0.54
N ILE A 12 8.58 -11.59 -0.25
CA ILE A 12 7.88 -10.58 -1.04
C ILE A 12 7.07 -11.27 -2.16
N ILE A 13 7.67 -12.25 -2.84
CA ILE A 13 6.99 -13.06 -3.86
C ILE A 13 5.82 -13.84 -3.26
N GLN A 14 6.03 -14.46 -2.10
CA GLN A 14 4.96 -15.21 -1.42
C GLN A 14 3.78 -14.29 -1.07
N TRP A 15 4.04 -13.09 -0.57
CA TRP A 15 3.00 -12.10 -0.29
C TRP A 15 2.26 -11.67 -1.56
N LEU A 16 2.99 -11.39 -2.65
CA LEU A 16 2.41 -11.02 -3.94
C LEU A 16 1.52 -12.14 -4.50
N ASN A 17 1.96 -13.40 -4.42
CA ASN A 17 1.19 -14.56 -4.84
C ASN A 17 -0.07 -14.74 -3.98
N ASP A 18 0.04 -14.59 -2.67
CA ASP A 18 -1.09 -14.65 -1.72
C ASP A 18 -2.16 -13.58 -2.03
N HIS A 19 -1.72 -12.42 -2.53
CA HIS A 19 -2.60 -11.33 -2.97
C HIS A 19 -3.01 -11.44 -4.46
N ASN A 20 -2.72 -12.56 -5.13
CA ASN A 20 -2.98 -12.80 -6.55
C ASN A 20 -2.39 -11.72 -7.49
N ILE A 21 -1.26 -11.12 -7.12
CA ILE A 21 -0.57 -10.09 -7.91
C ILE A 21 0.44 -10.77 -8.82
N ASN A 22 0.22 -10.66 -10.12
CA ASN A 22 1.11 -11.24 -11.11
C ASN A 22 2.43 -10.46 -11.18
N VAL A 23 3.56 -11.14 -10.99
CA VAL A 23 4.87 -10.49 -10.98
C VAL A 23 5.81 -11.04 -12.06
N PRO A 24 6.68 -10.18 -12.63
CA PRO A 24 7.61 -10.61 -13.66
C PRO A 24 8.60 -11.65 -13.12
N VAL A 25 8.82 -12.73 -13.87
CA VAL A 25 9.74 -13.82 -13.49
C VAL A 25 11.19 -13.32 -13.26
N LYS A 26 11.58 -12.22 -13.92
CA LYS A 26 12.90 -11.60 -13.81
C LYS A 26 12.95 -10.37 -12.90
N ALA A 27 11.89 -10.09 -12.14
CA ALA A 27 11.85 -8.89 -11.30
C ALA A 27 12.93 -8.90 -10.21
N VAL A 28 13.56 -7.74 -10.01
CA VAL A 28 14.54 -7.52 -8.95
C VAL A 28 13.82 -7.31 -7.62
N LYS A 29 14.49 -7.56 -6.49
CA LYS A 29 13.91 -7.36 -5.15
C LYS A 29 13.30 -5.96 -4.99
N ALA A 30 13.96 -4.92 -5.52
CA ALA A 30 13.47 -3.54 -5.45
C ALA A 30 12.12 -3.39 -6.17
N GLU A 31 11.99 -3.89 -7.40
CA GLU A 31 10.76 -3.84 -8.18
C GLU A 31 9.63 -4.63 -7.52
N LEU A 32 9.93 -5.84 -7.02
CA LEU A 32 8.96 -6.66 -6.28
C LEU A 32 8.45 -5.93 -5.04
N LEU A 33 9.35 -5.24 -4.33
CA LEU A 33 8.97 -4.46 -3.15
C LEU A 33 8.10 -3.27 -3.53
N GLU A 34 8.41 -2.55 -4.62
CA GLU A 34 7.59 -1.45 -5.10
C GLU A 34 6.20 -1.91 -5.53
N ILE A 35 6.09 -3.02 -6.24
CA ILE A 35 4.80 -3.62 -6.63
C ILE A 35 4.01 -3.99 -5.38
N ALA A 36 4.67 -4.63 -4.41
CA ALA A 36 4.03 -5.02 -3.17
C ALA A 36 3.55 -3.78 -2.39
N MET A 37 4.37 -2.71 -2.31
CA MET A 37 4.03 -1.46 -1.65
C MET A 37 2.88 -0.69 -2.34
N LYS A 38 2.81 -0.71 -3.67
CA LYS A 38 1.71 -0.09 -4.43
C LYS A 38 0.38 -0.80 -4.29
N ASN A 39 0.41 -2.12 -4.10
CA ASN A 39 -0.78 -2.95 -3.91
C ASN A 39 -1.09 -3.20 -2.43
N LEU A 40 -0.51 -2.42 -1.50
CA LEU A 40 -1.02 -2.46 -0.14
C LEU A 40 -2.49 -2.08 -0.19
N PRO A 41 -3.38 -2.83 0.51
CA PRO A 41 -4.73 -2.35 0.72
C PRO A 41 -4.60 -0.95 1.30
N GLU A 42 -5.24 0.02 0.64
CA GLU A 42 -5.31 1.39 1.15
C GLU A 42 -5.73 1.25 2.61
N LYS A 43 -4.90 1.75 3.53
CA LYS A 43 -5.38 1.91 4.89
C LYS A 43 -6.66 2.71 4.73
N PRO A 44 -7.81 2.25 5.26
CA PRO A 44 -8.97 3.11 5.33
C PRO A 44 -8.45 4.37 6.00
N TYR A 45 -8.39 5.45 5.22
CA TYR A 45 -8.14 6.75 5.78
C TYR A 45 -9.26 6.87 6.80
N GLU A 46 -8.93 6.85 8.08
CA GLU A 46 -9.79 7.48 9.06
C GLU A 46 -9.83 8.94 8.60
N ILE A 47 -10.80 9.25 7.74
CA ILE A 47 -11.28 10.60 7.51
C ILE A 47 -12.09 10.94 8.77
N ASP A 48 -11.43 10.90 9.92
CA ASP A 48 -11.99 11.37 11.16
C ASP A 48 -11.09 12.49 11.65
N GLU A 49 -11.76 13.57 12.04
CA GLU A 49 -11.24 14.75 12.75
C GLU A 49 -10.67 15.95 11.97
N THR A 50 -10.13 15.86 10.75
CA THR A 50 -9.65 17.10 10.05
C THR A 50 -10.63 17.76 9.08
N ALA A 51 -11.58 17.02 8.49
CA ALA A 51 -12.58 17.60 7.58
C ALA A 51 -13.71 18.37 8.31
N LYS A 52 -13.91 18.15 9.61
CA LYS A 52 -14.90 18.89 10.42
C LYS A 52 -14.44 20.29 10.86
N LYS A 53 -13.20 20.70 10.58
CA LYS A 53 -12.67 22.01 11.03
C LYS A 53 -12.91 23.16 10.05
N TYR A 54 -13.40 22.89 8.84
CA TYR A 54 -13.69 23.91 7.83
C TYR A 54 -15.18 24.02 7.49
N ASN A 55 -16.05 23.91 8.50
CA ASN A 55 -17.40 24.46 8.40
C ASN A 55 -17.31 25.98 8.55
N VAL A 56 -16.63 26.64 7.61
CA VAL A 56 -16.64 28.09 7.52
C VAL A 56 -17.98 28.42 6.88
N ASP A 57 -18.92 28.84 7.71
CA ASP A 57 -20.16 29.47 7.30
C ASP A 57 -19.86 30.51 6.22
N ILE A 58 -20.22 30.20 4.97
CA ILE A 58 -20.34 31.20 3.92
C ILE A 58 -21.65 31.93 4.21
N LEU A 59 -21.59 32.97 5.06
CA LEU A 59 -22.70 33.90 5.20
C LEU A 59 -22.84 34.70 3.90
N ARG A 60 -24.07 34.65 3.39
CA ARG A 60 -24.60 35.20 2.13
C ARG A 60 -24.66 36.72 2.11
#